data_AF-A0A9D2T1D4-F1
#
_entry.id   AF-A0A9D2T1D4-F1
#
_cell.length_a   1.000
_cell.length_b   1.000
_cell.length_c   1.000
_cell.angle_alpha   90.00
_cell.angle_beta   90.00
_cell.angle_gamma   90.00
#
_symmetry.space_group_name_H-M   'P 1'
#
loop_
_entity.id
_entity.type
_entity.pdbx_description
1 polymer ?
#
loop_
_entity_poly.entity_id
_entity_poly.type
_entity_poly.pdbx_seq_one_letter_code
_entity_poly.pdbx_strand_id
1 'polypeptide(L)'
;MKIYNKGSFLAGVLCAFALLLFLLDLVRAEWWQWIIAAAFSVKFLYGGLSKTASACSQFHAQHYQQAARALFGRYHWVKTDLPYLGMGFFFAAAVLARFAFQVILPIWLWVLFLMFLTVAVAYSIGVNRKITEYLDTLAEEQEDGRP
;
A
#
# COMPACT_ATOMS: atom_id res chain seq x y z
N MET A 1 1.62 18.08 20.39
CA MET A 1 1.79 16.69 19.94
C MET A 1 2.95 16.65 18.95
N LYS A 2 3.91 15.74 19.11
CA LYS A 2 5.11 15.70 18.25
C LYS A 2 4.84 14.77 17.06
N ILE A 3 5.08 15.25 15.84
CA ILE A 3 4.89 14.47 14.61
C ILE A 3 6.24 13.87 14.24
N TYR A 4 6.31 12.54 14.10
CA TYR A 4 7.56 11.83 13.82
C TYR A 4 7.71 11.45 12.35
N ASN A 5 6.61 11.11 11.67
CA ASN A 5 6.60 10.88 10.22
C ASN A 5 5.54 11.78 9.55
N LYS A 6 6.01 12.88 8.94
CA LYS A 6 5.14 13.89 8.31
C LYS A 6 4.32 13.33 7.14
N GLY A 7 4.88 12.41 6.36
CA GLY A 7 4.19 11.81 5.21
C GLY A 7 3.03 10.93 5.65
N SER A 8 3.28 10.01 6.58
CA SER A 8 2.22 9.17 7.17
C SER A 8 1.18 9.99 7.90
N PHE A 9 1.58 11.03 8.63
CA PHE A 9 0.63 11.92 9.30
C PHE A 9 -0.29 12.65 8.30
N LEU A 10 0.26 13.22 7.22
CA LEU A 10 -0.52 13.91 6.19
C LEU A 10 -1.50 12.96 5.49
N ALA A 11 -1.05 11.74 5.17
CA ALA A 11 -1.91 10.70 4.58
C ALA A 11 -3.07 10.33 5.51
N GLY A 12 -2.82 10.20 6.81
CA GLY A 12 -3.84 9.95 7.82
C GLY A 12 -4.86 11.09 7.93
N VAL A 13 -4.41 12.34 7.92
CA VAL A 13 -5.29 13.52 7.93
C VAL A 13 -6.13 13.61 6.66
N LEU A 14 -5.58 13.30 5.49
CA LEU A 14 -6.33 13.25 4.23
C LEU A 14 -7.40 12.16 4.25
N CYS A 15 -7.09 10.97 4.76
CA CYS A 15 -8.08 9.90 4.96
C CYS A 15 -9.17 10.32 5.97
N ALA A 16 -8.81 11.02 7.05
CA ALA A 16 -9.77 11.56 8.01
C ALA A 16 -10.68 12.63 7.38
N PHE A 17 -10.14 13.44 6.48
CA PHE A 17 -10.92 14.43 5.73
C PHE A 17 -11.93 13.76 4.78
N ALA A 18 -11.54 12.65 4.12
CA ALA A 18 -12.47 11.87 3.31
C ALA A 18 -13.67 11.35 4.15
N LEU A 19 -13.44 10.93 5.40
CA LEU A 19 -14.51 10.54 6.32
C LEU A 19 -15.45 11.69 6.66
N LEU A 20 -14.94 12.92 6.81
CA LEU A 20 -15.76 14.12 7.00
C LEU A 20 -16.63 14.40 5.78
N LEU A 21 -16.10 14.23 4.57
CA LEU A 21 -16.86 14.39 3.33
C LEU A 21 -17.99 13.35 3.22
N PHE A 22 -17.76 12.12 3.67
CA PHE A 22 -18.79 11.09 3.73
C PHE A 22 -19.86 11.43 4.78
N LEU A 23 -19.46 11.95 5.95
CA LEU A 23 -20.36 12.32 7.05
C LEU A 23 -21.29 13.47 6.69
N LEU A 24 -20.79 14.43 5.92
CA LEU A 24 -21.54 15.58 5.43
C LEU A 24 -22.38 15.26 4.17
N ASP A 25 -22.39 14.00 3.74
CA ASP A 25 -23.05 13.52 2.51
C ASP A 25 -22.67 14.32 1.24
N LEU A 26 -21.50 14.98 1.27
CA LEU A 26 -20.93 15.68 0.11
C LEU A 26 -20.46 14.69 -0.96
N VAL A 27 -20.03 13.51 -0.51
CA VAL A 27 -19.64 12.38 -1.36
C VAL A 27 -20.37 11.15 -0.85
N ARG A 28 -21.30 10.64 -1.66
CA ARG A 28 -22.10 9.46 -1.33
C ARG A 28 -21.17 8.25 -1.23
N ALA A 29 -21.06 7.68 -0.03
CA ALA A 29 -20.16 6.57 0.24
C ALA A 29 -20.90 5.37 0.82
N GLU A 30 -20.58 4.20 0.29
CA GLU A 30 -21.12 2.92 0.78
C GLU A 30 -20.48 2.53 2.11
N TRP A 31 -21.18 1.73 2.92
CA TRP A 31 -20.74 1.33 4.26
C TRP A 31 -19.32 0.71 4.32
N TRP A 32 -18.89 0.02 3.25
CA TRP A 32 -17.55 -0.55 3.17
C TRP A 32 -16.46 0.51 2.94
N GLN A 33 -16.77 1.62 2.25
CA GLN A 33 -15.84 2.73 2.01
C GLN A 33 -15.54 3.47 3.31
N TRP A 34 -16.53 3.59 4.18
CA TRP A 34 -16.37 4.11 5.55
C TRP A 34 -15.36 3.30 6.36
N ILE A 35 -15.51 1.98 6.35
CA ILE A 35 -14.62 1.07 7.11
C ILE A 35 -13.18 1.19 6.59
N ILE A 36 -12.99 1.20 5.27
CA ILE A 36 -11.66 1.31 4.65
C ILE A 36 -11.01 2.67 4.98
N ALA A 37 -11.73 3.78 4.80
CA ALA A 37 -11.20 5.10 5.08
C ALA A 37 -10.84 5.29 6.57
N ALA A 38 -11.65 4.75 7.49
CA ALA A 38 -11.37 4.74 8.92
C ALA A 38 -10.12 3.92 9.25
N ALA A 39 -10.02 2.70 8.73
CA ALA A 39 -8.88 1.82 8.97
C ALA A 39 -7.56 2.45 8.47
N PHE A 40 -7.56 3.03 7.27
CA PHE A 40 -6.38 3.72 6.74
C PHE A 40 -6.04 4.99 7.52
N SER A 41 -7.04 5.80 7.88
CA SER A 41 -6.85 7.01 8.69
C SER A 41 -6.13 6.69 10.01
N VAL A 42 -6.65 5.71 10.76
CA VAL A 42 -6.06 5.29 12.04
C VAL A 42 -4.65 4.74 11.84
N LYS A 43 -4.43 3.87 10.84
CA LYS A 43 -3.12 3.27 10.56
C LYS A 43 -2.06 4.32 10.23
N PHE A 44 -2.40 5.29 9.37
CA PHE A 44 -1.49 6.35 8.95
C PHE A 44 -1.24 7.39 10.05
N LEU A 45 -2.28 7.77 10.80
CA LEU A 45 -2.13 8.63 11.99
C LEU A 45 -1.23 7.97 13.04
N TYR A 46 -1.41 6.67 13.31
CA TYR A 46 -0.56 5.92 14.23
C TYR A 46 0.90 5.91 13.76
N GLY A 47 1.16 5.63 12.49
CA GLY A 47 2.51 5.69 11.90
C GLY A 47 3.13 7.09 11.91
N GLY A 48 2.32 8.15 11.83
CA GLY A 48 2.76 9.54 11.90
C GLY A 48 3.09 10.04 13.31
N LEU A 49 2.36 9.54 14.31
CA LEU A 49 2.40 10.02 15.70
C LEU A 49 3.24 9.14 16.64
N SER A 50 3.42 7.86 16.31
CA SER A 50 4.22 6.94 17.14
C SER A 50 5.70 6.99 16.76
N LYS A 51 6.56 7.24 17.76
CA LYS A 51 8.01 7.26 17.59
C LYS A 51 8.55 5.90 17.14
N THR A 52 8.10 4.81 17.76
CA THR A 52 8.51 3.44 17.41
C THR A 52 8.04 3.04 16.02
N ALA A 53 6.77 3.32 15.68
CA ALA A 53 6.25 3.04 14.35
C ALA A 53 6.95 3.87 13.26
N SER A 54 7.29 5.13 13.57
CA SER A 54 8.03 5.98 12.65
C SER A 54 9.46 5.49 12.40
N ALA A 55 10.18 5.09 13.46
CA ALA A 55 11.55 4.58 13.36
C ALA A 55 11.59 3.25 12.58
N CYS A 56 10.67 2.33 12.90
CA CYS A 56 10.49 1.08 12.16
C CYS A 56 10.15 1.35 10.68
N SER A 57 9.22 2.27 10.40
CA SER A 57 8.88 2.62 9.01
C SER A 57 10.04 3.24 8.24
N GLN A 58 10.89 4.03 8.90
CA GLN A 58 12.08 4.64 8.29
C GLN A 58 13.18 3.60 8.05
N PHE A 59 13.43 2.71 9.02
CA PHE A 59 14.36 1.60 8.89
C PHE A 59 13.96 0.69 7.71
N HIS A 60 12.69 0.27 7.66
CA HIS A 60 12.19 -0.48 6.52
C HIS A 60 12.35 0.32 5.24
N ALA A 61 11.92 1.59 5.15
CA ALA A 61 12.04 2.36 3.91
C ALA A 61 13.49 2.51 3.41
N GLN A 62 14.46 2.67 4.31
CA GLN A 62 15.87 2.81 3.97
C GLN A 62 16.48 1.48 3.51
N HIS A 63 16.14 0.37 4.18
CA HIS A 63 16.73 -0.94 3.90
C HIS A 63 15.90 -1.80 2.95
N TYR A 64 14.67 -1.40 2.60
CA TYR A 64 13.76 -2.17 1.75
C TYR A 64 14.38 -2.47 0.39
N GLN A 65 14.98 -1.47 -0.26
CA GLN A 65 15.61 -1.66 -1.57
C GLN A 65 16.86 -2.55 -1.48
N GLN A 66 17.62 -2.47 -0.37
CA GLN A 66 18.78 -3.31 -0.15
C GLN A 66 18.36 -4.76 0.11
N ALA A 67 17.38 -4.98 0.99
CA ALA A 67 16.78 -6.29 1.28
C ALA A 67 16.14 -6.91 0.03
N ALA A 68 15.38 -6.13 -0.75
CA ALA A 68 14.80 -6.59 -2.01
C ALA A 68 15.89 -6.99 -3.03
N ARG A 69 16.99 -6.23 -3.11
CA ARG A 69 18.16 -6.58 -3.94
C ARG A 69 18.89 -7.81 -3.43
N ALA A 70 19.01 -7.99 -2.11
CA ALA A 70 19.64 -9.17 -1.53
C ALA A 70 18.81 -10.44 -1.80
N LEU A 71 17.48 -10.37 -1.64
CA LEU A 71 16.57 -11.51 -1.82
C LEU A 71 16.29 -11.85 -3.28
N PHE A 72 16.21 -10.86 -4.16
CA PHE A 72 15.74 -11.04 -5.54
C PHE A 72 16.76 -10.62 -6.60
N GLY A 73 17.93 -10.13 -6.19
CA GLY A 73 19.03 -9.77 -7.08
C GLY A 73 18.63 -8.75 -8.14
N ARG A 74 19.00 -9.06 -9.39
CA ARG A 74 18.71 -8.22 -10.56
C ARG A 74 17.20 -8.08 -10.85
N TYR A 75 16.37 -8.97 -10.32
CA TYR A 75 14.92 -8.98 -10.56
C TYR A 75 14.09 -8.33 -9.44
N HIS A 76 14.73 -7.67 -8.47
CA HIS A 76 14.01 -7.03 -7.35
C HIS A 76 12.88 -6.12 -7.82
N TRP A 77 13.16 -5.24 -8.77
CA TRP A 77 12.19 -4.28 -9.33
C TRP A 77 11.01 -4.99 -10.02
N VAL A 78 11.27 -6.11 -10.71
CA VAL A 78 10.22 -6.91 -11.33
C VAL A 78 9.33 -7.56 -10.27
N LYS A 79 9.86 -7.99 -9.13
CA LYS A 79 9.01 -8.62 -8.09
C LYS A 79 8.25 -7.59 -7.25
N THR A 80 8.83 -6.42 -7.01
CA THR A 80 8.19 -5.36 -6.21
C THR A 80 7.20 -4.53 -7.01
N ASP A 81 7.55 -4.15 -8.25
CA ASP A 81 6.81 -3.14 -9.00
C ASP A 81 5.85 -3.73 -10.04
N LEU A 82 6.06 -4.96 -10.51
CA LEU A 82 5.17 -5.63 -11.49
C LEU A 82 3.69 -5.70 -11.06
N PRO A 83 3.32 -6.01 -9.79
CA PRO A 83 1.92 -5.96 -9.40
C PRO A 83 1.31 -4.55 -9.52
N TYR A 84 2.08 -3.50 -9.20
CA TYR A 84 1.63 -2.11 -9.34
C TYR A 84 1.55 -1.67 -10.80
N LEU A 85 2.53 -2.06 -11.63
CA LEU A 85 2.55 -1.83 -13.07
C LEU A 85 1.36 -2.51 -13.76
N GLY A 86 1.07 -3.75 -13.36
CA GLY A 86 -0.11 -4.49 -13.82
C GLY A 86 -1.42 -3.80 -13.45
N MET A 87 -1.57 -3.36 -12.19
CA MET A 87 -2.75 -2.58 -11.77
C MET A 87 -2.87 -1.27 -12.55
N GLY A 88 -1.78 -0.52 -12.70
CA GLY A 88 -1.75 0.75 -13.41
C GLY A 88 -2.15 0.60 -14.87
N PHE A 89 -1.54 -0.36 -15.58
CA PHE A 89 -1.87 -0.66 -16.98
C PHE A 89 -3.34 -1.05 -17.13
N PHE A 90 -3.84 -1.94 -16.28
CA PHE A 90 -5.22 -2.42 -16.37
C PHE A 90 -6.24 -1.31 -16.05
N PHE A 91 -5.95 -0.48 -15.05
CA PHE A 91 -6.78 0.68 -14.72
C PHE A 91 -6.81 1.70 -15.86
N ALA A 92 -5.66 2.03 -16.45
CA ALA A 92 -5.58 2.93 -17.59
C ALA A 92 -6.36 2.37 -18.80
N ALA A 93 -6.18 1.07 -19.10
CA ALA A 93 -6.92 0.41 -20.17
C ALA A 93 -8.44 0.44 -19.94
N ALA A 94 -8.90 0.21 -18.70
CA ALA A 94 -10.31 0.25 -18.34
C ALA A 94 -10.91 1.66 -18.45
N VAL A 95 -10.20 2.69 -17.97
CA VAL A 95 -10.60 4.10 -18.11
C VAL A 95 -10.64 4.49 -19.59
N LEU A 96 -9.62 4.14 -20.35
CA LEU A 96 -9.52 4.48 -21.78
C LEU A 96 -10.58 3.76 -22.60
N ALA A 97 -10.88 2.49 -22.32
CA ALA A 97 -11.98 1.77 -22.94
C ALA A 97 -13.34 2.42 -22.63
N ARG A 98 -13.56 2.82 -21.36
CA ARG A 98 -14.78 3.51 -20.96
C ARG A 98 -14.93 4.89 -21.63
N PHE A 99 -13.82 5.63 -21.77
CA PHE A 99 -13.82 6.96 -22.38
C PHE A 99 -13.95 6.91 -23.91
N ALA A 100 -13.25 5.98 -24.56
CA ALA A 100 -13.22 5.85 -26.02
C ALA A 100 -14.50 5.23 -26.59
N PHE A 101 -15.12 4.28 -25.87
CA PHE A 101 -16.27 3.55 -26.39
C PHE A 101 -17.60 3.94 -25.76
N GLN A 102 -17.62 4.65 -24.61
CA GLN A 102 -18.83 4.87 -23.78
C GLN A 102 -19.58 3.56 -23.44
N VAL A 103 -18.93 2.41 -23.62
CA VAL A 103 -19.52 1.09 -23.45
C VAL A 103 -19.47 0.69 -21.97
N ILE A 104 -20.59 0.17 -21.47
CA ILE A 104 -20.64 -0.57 -20.22
C ILE A 104 -19.76 -1.81 -20.40
N LEU A 105 -18.56 -1.79 -19.80
CA LEU A 105 -17.64 -2.93 -19.82
C LEU A 105 -18.39 -4.20 -19.37
N PRO A 106 -18.40 -5.29 -20.17
CA PRO A 106 -19.13 -6.51 -19.82
C PRO A 106 -18.67 -7.07 -18.47
N ILE A 107 -19.62 -7.61 -17.71
CA ILE A 107 -19.42 -8.11 -16.33
C ILE A 107 -18.23 -9.08 -16.24
N TRP A 108 -18.01 -9.92 -17.27
CA TRP A 108 -16.90 -10.85 -17.33
C TRP A 108 -15.51 -10.19 -17.25
N LEU A 109 -15.33 -8.98 -17.81
CA LEU A 109 -14.07 -8.23 -17.68
C LEU A 109 -13.82 -7.77 -16.25
N TRP A 110 -14.88 -7.40 -15.52
CA TRP A 110 -14.78 -7.05 -14.09
C TRP A 110 -14.38 -8.26 -13.24
N VAL A 111 -14.92 -9.45 -13.54
CA VAL A 111 -14.55 -10.68 -12.83
C VAL A 111 -13.08 -11.04 -13.08
N LEU A 112 -12.61 -10.95 -14.32
CA LEU A 112 -11.19 -11.18 -14.65
C LEU A 112 -10.28 -10.18 -13.95
N PHE A 113 -10.69 -8.91 -13.89
CA PHE A 113 -9.96 -7.88 -13.16
C PHE A 113 -9.87 -8.19 -11.67
N LEU A 114 -10.99 -8.56 -11.04
CA LEU A 114 -11.03 -8.90 -9.62
C LEU A 114 -10.16 -10.12 -9.29
N MET A 115 -10.14 -11.13 -10.17
CA MET A 115 -9.23 -12.26 -10.01
C MET A 115 -7.76 -11.83 -10.12
N PHE A 116 -7.41 -11.06 -11.16
CA PHE A 116 -6.05 -10.55 -11.32
C PHE A 116 -5.62 -9.69 -10.13
N LEU A 117 -6.50 -8.80 -9.67
CA LEU A 117 -6.28 -7.95 -8.50
C LEU A 117 -6.02 -8.80 -7.26
N THR A 118 -6.83 -9.84 -7.03
CA THR A 118 -6.67 -10.74 -5.89
C THR A 118 -5.31 -11.44 -5.92
N VAL A 119 -4.92 -11.97 -7.08
CA VAL A 119 -3.61 -12.62 -7.26
C VAL A 119 -2.47 -11.62 -7.08
N ALA A 120 -2.57 -10.42 -7.66
CA ALA A 120 -1.56 -9.38 -7.55
C ALA A 120 -1.38 -8.90 -6.11
N VAL A 121 -2.48 -8.72 -5.36
CA VAL A 121 -2.47 -8.36 -3.95
C VAL A 121 -1.87 -9.48 -3.11
N ALA A 122 -2.29 -10.74 -3.31
CA ALA A 122 -1.74 -11.88 -2.58
C ALA A 122 -0.23 -12.04 -2.83
N TYR A 123 0.19 -11.87 -4.08
CA TYR A 123 1.60 -11.88 -4.48
C TYR A 123 2.39 -10.74 -3.83
N SER A 124 1.88 -9.51 -3.90
CA SER A 124 2.50 -8.33 -3.30
C SER A 124 2.66 -8.48 -1.78
N ILE A 125 1.63 -8.98 -1.10
CA ILE A 125 1.69 -9.29 0.34
C ILE A 125 2.77 -10.34 0.63
N GLY A 126 2.84 -11.41 -0.17
CA GLY A 126 3.85 -12.46 0.00
C GLY A 126 5.28 -11.97 -0.20
N VAL A 127 5.52 -11.14 -1.22
CA VAL A 127 6.83 -10.50 -1.47
C VAL A 127 7.18 -9.55 -0.33
N ASN A 128 6.24 -8.70 0.08
CA ASN A 128 6.45 -7.74 1.15
C ASN A 128 6.75 -8.44 2.48
N ARG A 129 6.01 -9.50 2.81
CA ARG A 129 6.25 -10.31 4.01
C ARG A 129 7.66 -10.89 4.04
N LYS A 130 8.15 -11.46 2.93
CA LYS A 130 9.52 -11.99 2.86
C LYS A 130 10.59 -10.91 3.06
N ILE A 131 10.36 -9.71 2.53
CA ILE A 131 11.30 -8.60 2.71
C ILE A 131 11.27 -8.12 4.16
N THR A 132 10.08 -8.02 4.77
CA THR A 132 9.95 -7.64 6.18
C THR A 132 10.59 -8.68 7.11
N GLU A 133 10.31 -9.97 6.92
CA GLU A 133 10.93 -11.05 7.71
C GLU A 133 12.46 -11.00 7.63
N TYR A 134 13.03 -10.76 6.44
CA TYR A 134 14.47 -10.61 6.27
C TYR A 134 15.03 -9.36 6.97
N LEU A 135 14.29 -8.24 6.97
CA LEU A 135 14.68 -7.02 7.68
C LEU A 135 14.61 -7.18 9.20
N ASP A 136 13.62 -7.93 9.70
CA ASP A 136 13.49 -8.21 11.12
C ASP A 136 14.64 -9.11 11.60
N THR A 137 15.02 -10.14 10.82
CA THR A 137 16.21 -10.96 11.12
C THR A 137 17.49 -10.12 11.12
N LEU A 138 17.66 -9.21 10.17
CA LEU A 138 18.83 -8.31 10.16
C LEU A 138 18.84 -7.34 11.35
N ALA A 139 17.68 -6.85 11.79
CA ALA A 139 17.57 -6.00 12.97
C ALA A 139 17.91 -6.77 14.26
N GLU A 140 17.46 -8.03 14.38
CA GLU A 140 17.81 -8.91 15.50
C GLU A 140 19.29 -9.27 15.51
N GLU A 141 19.91 -9.61 14.38
CA GLU A 141 21.35 -9.86 14.28
C GLU A 141 22.19 -8.62 14.64
N GLN A 142 21.70 -7.42 14.30
CA GLN A 142 22.36 -6.16 14.64
C GLN A 142 22.20 -5.78 16.13
N GLU A 143 21.16 -6.27 16.81
CA GLU A 143 20.97 -6.12 18.27
C GLU A 143 21.73 -7.19 19.07
N ASP A 144 21.83 -8.43 18.58
CA ASP A 144 22.53 -9.53 19.25
C ASP A 144 24.07 -9.52 18.98
N GLY A 145 24.48 -8.83 17.91
CA GLY A 145 25.87 -8.54 17.58
C GLY A 145 26.52 -7.50 18.49
N ARG A 146 26.86 -7.90 19.73
CA ARG A 146 28.13 -7.44 20.34
C ARG A 146 29.26 -7.83 19.37
N PRO A 147 30.30 -6.98 19.25
CA PRO A 147 31.18 -6.85 18.07
C PRO A 147 31.69 -8.17 17.48
#